data_AF-W9QYN0-F1
#
_entry.id   AF-W9QYN0-F1
#
_cell.length_a   1.000
_cell.length_b   1.000
_cell.length_c   1.000
_cell.angle_alpha   90.00
_cell.angle_beta   90.00
_cell.angle_gamma   90.00
#
_symmetry.space_group_name_H-M   'P 1'
#
loop_
_entity.id
_entity.type
_entity.pdbx_description
1 polymer ?
#
loop_
_entity_poly.entity_id
_entity_poly.type
_entity_poly.pdbx_seq_one_letter_code
_entity_poly.pdbx_strand_id
1 'polypeptide(L)'
;MEADTKLSIYRAARSIKRKDNSLYNALRSIYEDSIFVGEISQLWPDLPLLANLRCGLWYSSKFHSTCYFKSTDGHTNNLSFNTSRLNLHVAQLAGQKGGCVIVDSTRKGKRFPDSMSKTIPIWTCVLNRAIRNHLSKTNDVSPLNEGETRQVSVDWDCYLHLPLWVSKTERDKVENRLEEWTQQLDASGADIASLAACLKKPLRPLWISQKTVIWLNEVPDHDSWDFTPIILVSASSTGFTQIRTTSEHSWNYIAGAGDDEESWARGLSPNLFWNNAHDIIESGPDLCNQKVAEILEKDRVYRAQRGQNAPQVIVKPTKLADGSAHLLHKQSPFCLGITKMENVPNSHDEHCAISWLGSTNLAVGTSEAAANLSNVDCILNCDKESITVSRPHTEAYLHLPVLTSKFDRFSLLNNLPSAVNFAKLNLSKGKRLLICCHNGEDISICVCLAILISLFDDGGTFDGGKFFSETSVTKLEMRRRLVLICRFAVNARPSRGNLKQVFSFLSGGRVNSDGKRHAPHSGDTSGENSPEPLMSLLS
;
A
#
# COMPACT_ATOMS: atom_id res chain seq x y z
N MET A 1 58.81 8.85 1.77
CA MET A 1 58.56 8.05 0.57
C MET A 1 57.45 7.07 0.88
N GLU A 2 56.31 7.33 0.25
CA GLU A 2 55.16 6.47 -0.09
C GLU A 2 55.06 5.09 0.58
N ALA A 3 54.20 4.99 1.60
CA ALA A 3 53.51 3.74 1.90
C ALA A 3 52.23 3.70 1.05
N ASP A 4 52.40 3.23 -0.19
CA ASP A 4 51.34 2.95 -1.15
C ASP A 4 50.28 2.05 -0.49
N THR A 5 49.14 2.64 -0.14
CA THR A 5 48.04 1.97 0.55
C THR A 5 47.30 1.11 -0.47
N LYS A 6 47.87 -0.04 -0.82
CA LYS A 6 47.26 -1.02 -1.72
C LYS A 6 45.84 -1.33 -1.26
N LEU A 7 44.86 -0.77 -1.97
CA LEU A 7 43.45 -1.06 -1.75
C LEU A 7 43.24 -2.57 -1.92
N SER A 8 42.85 -3.27 -0.86
CA SER A 8 42.43 -4.68 -0.94
C SER A 8 41.45 -4.85 -2.11
N ILE A 9 41.63 -5.88 -2.93
CA ILE A 9 40.74 -6.22 -4.07
C ILE A 9 39.26 -6.23 -3.63
N TYR A 10 38.96 -6.67 -2.41
CA TYR A 10 37.61 -6.65 -1.83
C TYR A 10 37.09 -5.24 -1.48
N ARG A 11 37.95 -4.29 -1.13
CA ARG A 11 37.59 -2.88 -0.93
C ARG A 11 37.44 -2.17 -2.27
N ALA A 12 38.30 -2.48 -3.24
CA ALA A 12 38.21 -1.96 -4.60
C ALA A 12 36.91 -2.44 -5.28
N ALA A 13 36.62 -3.74 -5.25
CA ALA A 13 35.38 -4.32 -5.79
C ALA A 13 34.12 -3.78 -5.11
N ARG A 14 34.14 -3.54 -3.79
CA ARG A 14 33.02 -2.89 -3.09
C ARG A 14 32.89 -1.40 -3.42
N SER A 15 34.00 -0.69 -3.62
CA SER A 15 33.98 0.70 -4.06
C SER A 15 33.41 0.82 -5.47
N ILE A 16 33.80 -0.08 -6.38
CA ILE A 16 33.25 -0.18 -7.74
C ILE A 16 31.75 -0.52 -7.69
N LYS A 17 31.33 -1.55 -6.96
CA LYS A 17 29.89 -1.87 -6.78
C LYS A 17 29.07 -0.73 -6.17
N ARG A 18 29.65 0.07 -5.27
CA ARG A 18 29.00 1.26 -4.70
C ARG A 18 28.91 2.41 -5.71
N LYS A 19 29.92 2.58 -6.57
CA LYS A 19 29.89 3.53 -7.69
C LYS A 19 28.87 3.10 -8.75
N ASP A 20 28.71 1.80 -8.96
CA ASP A 20 27.75 1.26 -9.94
C ASP A 20 26.29 1.43 -9.49
N ASN A 21 26.03 1.37 -8.18
CA ASN A 21 24.70 1.60 -7.59
C ASN A 21 24.63 2.96 -6.87
N SER A 22 25.04 4.03 -7.54
CA SER A 22 24.95 5.38 -6.98
C SER A 22 23.51 5.89 -6.95
N LEU A 23 23.24 6.87 -6.08
CA LEU A 23 21.96 7.61 -6.03
C LEU A 23 21.61 8.19 -7.41
N TYR A 24 22.59 8.81 -8.08
CA TYR A 24 22.41 9.37 -9.41
C TYR A 24 22.02 8.30 -10.44
N ASN A 25 22.69 7.14 -10.43
CA ASN A 25 22.38 6.05 -11.35
C ASN A 25 20.94 5.54 -11.15
N ALA A 26 20.48 5.41 -9.90
CA ALA A 26 19.11 5.02 -9.60
C ALA A 26 18.09 6.04 -10.11
N LEU A 27 18.26 7.32 -9.75
CA LEU A 27 17.35 8.40 -10.15
C LEU A 27 17.34 8.62 -11.67
N ARG A 28 18.49 8.55 -12.32
CA ARG A 28 18.59 8.68 -13.78
C ARG A 28 17.97 7.50 -14.51
N SER A 29 18.10 6.28 -13.97
CA SER A 29 17.42 5.09 -14.53
C SER A 29 15.90 5.19 -14.36
N ILE A 30 15.42 5.67 -13.21
CA ILE A 30 13.99 5.95 -12.97
C ILE A 30 13.49 7.00 -13.96
N TYR A 31 14.24 8.09 -14.16
CA TYR A 31 13.88 9.13 -15.10
C TYR A 31 13.81 8.60 -16.55
N GLU A 32 14.79 7.82 -16.99
CA GLU A 32 14.78 7.16 -18.31
C GLU A 32 13.56 6.24 -18.47
N ASP A 33 13.31 5.36 -17.50
CA ASP A 33 12.17 4.42 -17.54
C ASP A 33 10.81 5.13 -17.49
N SER A 34 10.72 6.29 -16.86
CA SER A 34 9.47 7.07 -16.79
C SER A 34 9.02 7.61 -18.15
N ILE A 35 9.96 7.86 -19.08
CA ILE A 35 9.64 8.35 -20.42
C ILE A 35 8.81 7.29 -21.14
N PHE A 36 9.24 6.03 -21.07
CA PHE A 36 8.50 4.90 -21.61
C PHE A 36 7.11 4.76 -20.96
N VAL A 37 7.00 4.92 -19.63
CA VAL A 37 5.69 4.90 -18.95
C VAL A 37 4.78 6.03 -19.47
N GLY A 38 5.33 7.22 -19.69
CA GLY A 38 4.63 8.36 -20.28
C GLY A 38 4.14 8.07 -21.70
N GLU A 39 4.98 7.49 -22.55
CA GLU A 39 4.63 7.07 -23.92
C GLU A 39 3.46 6.08 -23.91
N ILE A 40 3.51 5.06 -23.06
CA ILE A 40 2.41 4.07 -22.96
C ILE A 40 1.13 4.73 -22.43
N SER A 41 1.22 5.63 -21.47
CA SER A 41 0.04 6.36 -20.97
C SER A 41 -0.60 7.24 -22.04
N GLN A 42 0.17 7.74 -23.01
CA GLN A 42 -0.34 8.54 -24.12
C GLN A 42 -1.07 7.71 -25.18
N LEU A 43 -0.83 6.39 -25.26
CA LEU A 43 -1.57 5.50 -26.16
C LEU A 43 -3.04 5.37 -25.76
N TRP A 44 -3.32 5.45 -24.46
CA TRP A 44 -4.67 5.36 -23.90
C TRP A 44 -4.89 6.46 -22.84
N PRO A 45 -5.05 7.73 -23.25
CA PRO A 45 -5.11 8.86 -22.33
C PRO A 45 -6.31 8.82 -21.38
N ASP A 46 -7.40 8.16 -21.78
CA ASP A 46 -8.61 8.01 -20.97
C ASP A 46 -8.49 6.93 -19.89
N LEU A 47 -7.50 6.05 -20.01
CA LEU A 47 -7.25 5.00 -19.03
C LEU A 47 -6.46 5.54 -17.83
N PRO A 48 -6.93 5.32 -16.59
CA PRO A 48 -6.23 5.77 -15.41
C PRO A 48 -4.91 5.03 -15.24
N LEU A 49 -3.83 5.79 -15.06
CA LEU A 49 -2.50 5.32 -14.70
C LEU A 49 -2.40 5.09 -13.18
N LEU A 50 -2.06 3.87 -12.77
CA LEU A 50 -1.94 3.42 -11.38
C LEU A 50 -0.51 2.98 -11.08
N ALA A 51 -0.01 3.34 -9.90
CA ALA A 51 1.26 2.82 -9.39
C ALA A 51 1.03 1.56 -8.55
N ASN A 52 1.68 0.44 -8.88
CA ASN A 52 1.83 -0.64 -7.92
C ASN A 52 2.85 -0.23 -6.86
N LEU A 53 2.41 -0.21 -5.60
CA LEU A 53 3.15 0.48 -4.55
C LEU A 53 4.50 -0.11 -4.22
N ARG A 54 5.34 0.76 -3.65
CA ARG A 54 6.80 0.66 -3.57
C ARG A 54 7.42 1.04 -4.90
N CYS A 55 7.70 0.05 -5.74
CA CYS A 55 8.52 0.24 -6.92
C CYS A 55 7.84 1.11 -7.99
N GLY A 56 6.55 0.89 -8.25
CA GLY A 56 5.80 1.60 -9.30
C GLY A 56 5.68 3.11 -9.10
N LEU A 57 5.73 3.60 -7.85
CA LEU A 57 5.56 5.03 -7.53
C LEU A 57 6.64 5.93 -8.15
N TRP A 58 7.80 5.36 -8.47
CA TRP A 58 8.94 6.11 -8.96
C TRP A 58 8.82 6.48 -10.44
N TYR A 59 8.01 5.77 -11.24
CA TYR A 59 8.09 5.82 -12.70
C TYR A 59 7.10 6.77 -13.38
N SER A 60 6.44 7.66 -12.65
CA SER A 60 5.67 8.78 -13.21
C SER A 60 5.56 9.90 -12.19
N SER A 61 5.50 11.14 -12.67
CA SER A 61 5.24 12.32 -11.84
C SER A 61 3.79 12.40 -11.35
N LYS A 62 2.87 11.71 -12.03
CA LYS A 62 1.44 11.73 -11.69
C LYS A 62 0.82 10.34 -11.88
N PHE A 63 0.05 9.93 -10.88
CA PHE A 63 -0.81 8.75 -10.93
C PHE A 63 -2.23 9.13 -10.54
N HIS A 64 -3.22 8.45 -11.13
CA HIS A 64 -4.63 8.64 -10.79
C HIS A 64 -5.01 7.90 -9.50
N SER A 65 -4.36 6.76 -9.24
CA SER A 65 -4.55 5.98 -8.04
C SER A 65 -3.35 5.07 -7.80
N THR A 66 -3.39 4.29 -6.73
CA THR A 66 -2.34 3.32 -6.39
C THR A 66 -2.96 1.96 -6.11
N CYS A 67 -2.18 0.91 -6.29
CA CYS A 67 -2.59 -0.46 -5.95
C CYS A 67 -1.48 -1.18 -5.20
N TYR A 68 -1.79 -2.33 -4.62
CA TYR A 68 -0.82 -3.11 -3.87
C TYR A 68 -0.93 -4.61 -4.14
N PHE A 69 -0.34 -5.03 -5.25
CA PHE A 69 -0.14 -6.42 -5.63
C PHE A 69 1.27 -6.87 -5.25
N LYS A 70 1.39 -7.80 -4.32
CA LYS A 70 2.69 -8.31 -3.89
C LYS A 70 3.16 -9.47 -4.77
N SER A 71 4.39 -9.38 -5.26
CA SER A 71 5.03 -10.47 -6.01
C SER A 71 5.07 -11.79 -5.22
N THR A 72 5.18 -11.73 -3.89
CA THR A 72 5.23 -12.93 -3.02
C THR A 72 3.99 -13.79 -3.09
N ASP A 73 2.83 -13.20 -3.40
CA ASP A 73 1.55 -13.91 -3.48
C ASP A 73 1.47 -14.72 -4.80
N GLY A 74 2.31 -14.36 -5.78
CA GLY A 74 2.46 -15.06 -7.06
C GLY A 74 3.67 -15.99 -7.12
N HIS A 75 4.47 -16.15 -6.07
CA HIS A 75 5.67 -16.99 -6.15
C HIS A 75 5.34 -18.48 -6.29
N THR A 76 6.10 -19.22 -7.11
CA THR A 76 5.83 -20.64 -7.45
C THR A 76 5.68 -21.57 -6.23
N ASN A 77 6.41 -21.29 -5.14
CA ASN A 77 6.37 -22.09 -3.92
C ASN A 77 5.40 -21.54 -2.86
N ASN A 78 4.79 -20.37 -3.10
CA ASN A 78 3.92 -19.67 -2.16
C ASN A 78 2.83 -18.91 -2.92
N LEU A 79 2.08 -19.61 -3.75
CA LEU A 79 0.89 -19.04 -4.39
C LEU A 79 -0.15 -18.75 -3.30
N SER A 80 -0.73 -17.56 -3.28
CA SER A 80 -1.84 -17.25 -2.38
C SER A 80 -2.75 -16.16 -2.95
N PHE A 81 -4.00 -16.14 -2.48
CA PHE A 81 -4.96 -15.08 -2.77
C PHE A 81 -5.25 -14.29 -1.50
N ASN A 82 -4.78 -13.04 -1.44
CA ASN A 82 -4.84 -12.27 -0.20
C ASN A 82 -6.19 -11.56 -0.04
N THR A 83 -7.04 -12.07 0.86
CA THR A 83 -8.36 -11.47 1.18
C THR A 83 -8.30 -10.19 2.01
N SER A 84 -7.13 -9.78 2.51
CA SER A 84 -6.94 -8.49 3.19
C SER A 84 -6.50 -7.36 2.24
N ARG A 85 -5.96 -7.71 1.06
CA ARG A 85 -5.49 -6.77 0.03
C ARG A 85 -6.21 -7.04 -1.29
N LEU A 86 -7.53 -6.87 -1.27
CA LEU A 86 -8.37 -7.23 -2.40
C LEU A 86 -8.25 -6.29 -3.60
N ASN A 87 -7.72 -5.06 -3.43
CA ASN A 87 -7.60 -4.07 -4.50
C ASN A 87 -8.93 -3.84 -5.28
N LEU A 88 -10.09 -3.95 -4.62
CA LEU A 88 -11.41 -3.85 -5.29
C LEU A 88 -11.61 -2.48 -5.95
N HIS A 89 -11.02 -1.43 -5.38
CA HIS A 89 -11.04 -0.09 -5.96
C HIS A 89 -10.40 -0.04 -7.36
N VAL A 90 -9.43 -0.91 -7.65
CA VAL A 90 -8.82 -1.01 -8.98
C VAL A 90 -9.82 -1.57 -9.98
N ALA A 91 -10.57 -2.62 -9.61
CA ALA A 91 -11.61 -3.20 -10.44
C ALA A 91 -12.77 -2.22 -10.67
N GLN A 92 -13.17 -1.48 -9.62
CA GLN A 92 -14.19 -0.42 -9.73
C GLN A 92 -13.74 0.69 -10.67
N LEU A 93 -12.53 1.21 -10.48
CA LEU A 93 -11.97 2.27 -11.32
C LEU A 93 -11.82 1.80 -12.78
N ALA A 94 -11.36 0.56 -13.00
CA ALA A 94 -11.29 -0.03 -14.33
C ALA A 94 -12.67 -0.17 -14.98
N GLY A 95 -13.69 -0.63 -14.25
CA GLY A 95 -15.05 -0.72 -14.77
C GLY A 95 -15.65 0.65 -15.14
N GLN A 96 -15.35 1.69 -14.35
CA GLN A 96 -15.82 3.06 -14.60
C GLN A 96 -15.14 3.72 -15.80
N LYS A 97 -13.87 3.40 -16.06
CA LYS A 97 -13.03 4.04 -17.07
C LYS A 97 -12.76 3.17 -18.29
N GLY A 98 -13.42 2.01 -18.40
CA GLY A 98 -13.20 1.07 -19.50
C GLY A 98 -11.85 0.34 -19.44
N GLY A 99 -11.10 0.43 -18.34
CA GLY A 99 -9.79 -0.21 -18.17
C GLY A 99 -8.88 0.54 -17.18
N CYS A 100 -7.66 0.06 -17.00
CA CYS A 100 -6.61 0.81 -16.33
C CYS A 100 -5.20 0.37 -16.74
N VAL A 101 -4.21 1.22 -16.46
CA VAL A 101 -2.78 0.93 -16.65
C VAL A 101 -2.12 0.82 -15.27
N ILE A 102 -1.43 -0.29 -15.00
CA ILE A 102 -0.70 -0.52 -13.74
C ILE A 102 0.80 -0.56 -14.02
N VAL A 103 1.54 0.32 -13.35
CA VAL A 103 3.00 0.45 -13.48
C VAL A 103 3.71 -0.24 -12.33
N ASP A 104 4.67 -1.07 -12.66
CA ASP A 104 5.60 -1.71 -11.73
C ASP A 104 6.93 -1.97 -12.45
N SER A 105 7.95 -2.45 -11.76
CA SER A 105 9.17 -2.89 -12.41
C SER A 105 9.81 -4.05 -11.66
N THR A 106 10.81 -4.67 -12.29
CA THR A 106 11.56 -5.76 -11.69
C THR A 106 13.04 -5.57 -11.95
N ARG A 107 13.85 -6.09 -11.03
CA ARG A 107 15.31 -6.11 -11.15
C ARG A 107 15.79 -7.19 -12.13
N LYS A 108 17.10 -7.17 -12.38
CA LYS A 108 17.83 -8.00 -13.35
C LYS A 108 17.38 -9.46 -13.36
N GLY A 109 17.08 -9.95 -14.57
CA GLY A 109 16.80 -11.36 -14.86
C GLY A 109 15.33 -11.67 -15.21
N LYS A 110 14.38 -10.81 -14.83
CA LYS A 110 12.95 -10.96 -15.19
C LYS A 110 12.47 -9.81 -16.06
N ARG A 111 11.52 -10.08 -16.95
CA ARG A 111 10.82 -9.06 -17.76
C ARG A 111 9.64 -8.44 -17.08
N PHE A 112 8.98 -9.21 -16.23
CA PHE A 112 7.86 -8.77 -15.42
C PHE A 112 8.04 -9.28 -14.00
N PRO A 113 7.63 -8.51 -12.98
CA PRO A 113 7.54 -9.03 -11.63
C PRO A 113 6.50 -10.17 -11.54
N ASP A 114 6.61 -11.01 -10.51
CA ASP A 114 5.61 -12.07 -10.28
C ASP A 114 4.23 -11.49 -9.95
N SER A 115 4.16 -10.26 -9.44
CA SER A 115 2.91 -9.50 -9.26
C SER A 115 2.13 -9.41 -10.58
N MET A 116 2.82 -9.06 -11.67
CA MET A 116 2.22 -8.94 -13.01
C MET A 116 2.09 -10.28 -13.73
N SER A 117 3.01 -11.22 -13.48
CA SER A 117 3.01 -12.50 -14.20
C SER A 117 1.98 -13.50 -13.66
N LYS A 118 1.68 -13.45 -12.35
CA LYS A 118 0.82 -14.44 -11.67
C LYS A 118 -0.20 -13.79 -10.73
N THR A 119 0.19 -12.88 -9.84
CA THR A 119 -0.73 -12.33 -8.82
C THR A 119 -1.93 -11.60 -9.41
N ILE A 120 -1.72 -10.64 -10.33
CA ILE A 120 -2.80 -9.88 -10.97
C ILE A 120 -3.66 -10.79 -11.88
N PRO A 121 -3.09 -11.68 -12.71
CA PRO A 121 -3.86 -12.68 -13.45
C PRO A 121 -4.79 -13.54 -12.57
N ILE A 122 -4.26 -14.07 -11.47
CA ILE A 122 -5.04 -14.82 -10.48
C ILE A 122 -6.18 -13.94 -9.95
N TRP A 123 -5.86 -12.71 -9.57
CA TRP A 123 -6.83 -11.75 -9.06
C TRP A 123 -7.96 -11.45 -10.06
N THR A 124 -7.63 -11.16 -11.33
CA THR A 124 -8.65 -10.94 -12.38
C THR A 124 -9.54 -12.16 -12.58
N CYS A 125 -8.96 -13.36 -12.60
CA CYS A 125 -9.71 -14.61 -12.79
C CYS A 125 -10.66 -14.89 -11.61
N VAL A 126 -10.18 -14.71 -10.37
CA VAL A 126 -10.99 -14.93 -9.17
C VAL A 126 -12.14 -13.92 -9.08
N LEU A 127 -11.89 -12.64 -9.41
CA LEU A 127 -12.96 -11.64 -9.48
C LEU A 127 -13.99 -11.97 -10.56
N ASN A 128 -13.55 -12.33 -11.77
CA ASN A 128 -14.47 -12.67 -12.85
C ASN A 128 -15.35 -13.88 -12.48
N ARG A 129 -14.79 -14.90 -11.81
CA ARG A 129 -15.53 -16.06 -11.32
C ARG A 129 -16.56 -15.66 -10.26
N ALA A 130 -16.18 -14.85 -9.27
CA ALA A 130 -17.11 -14.37 -8.24
C ALA A 130 -18.25 -13.51 -8.85
N ILE A 131 -17.93 -12.64 -9.82
CA ILE A 131 -18.93 -11.85 -10.54
C ILE A 131 -19.89 -12.76 -11.32
N ARG A 132 -19.38 -13.74 -12.09
CA ARG A 132 -20.22 -14.74 -12.77
C ARG A 132 -21.14 -15.46 -11.79
N ASN A 133 -20.60 -15.94 -10.65
CA ASN A 133 -21.39 -16.61 -9.62
C ASN A 133 -22.52 -15.71 -9.08
N HIS A 134 -22.26 -14.40 -8.90
CA HIS A 134 -23.26 -13.43 -8.48
C HIS A 134 -24.33 -13.18 -9.55
N LEU A 135 -23.93 -13.03 -10.82
CA LEU A 135 -24.85 -12.84 -11.94
C LEU A 135 -25.74 -14.06 -12.18
N SER A 136 -25.22 -15.28 -12.05
CA SER A 136 -26.04 -16.49 -12.16
C SER A 136 -27.09 -16.57 -11.05
N LYS A 137 -26.72 -16.27 -9.80
CA LYS A 137 -27.65 -16.28 -8.66
C LYS A 137 -28.76 -15.24 -8.77
N THR A 138 -28.48 -14.08 -9.37
CA THR A 138 -29.48 -13.02 -9.55
C THR A 138 -30.47 -13.34 -10.66
N ASN A 139 -30.01 -13.97 -11.75
CA ASN A 139 -30.88 -14.42 -12.84
C ASN A 139 -31.88 -15.51 -12.40
N ASP A 140 -31.46 -16.44 -11.54
CA ASP A 140 -32.31 -17.54 -11.03
C ASP A 140 -33.45 -17.08 -10.09
N VAL A 141 -33.39 -15.86 -9.55
CA VAL A 141 -34.39 -15.33 -8.58
C VAL A 141 -35.50 -14.50 -9.27
N SER A 142 -35.41 -14.31 -10.59
CA SER A 142 -36.48 -13.68 -11.38
C SER A 142 -37.70 -14.60 -11.44
N PRO A 143 -38.92 -14.20 -11.04
CA PRO A 143 -40.07 -15.08 -11.05
C PRO A 143 -40.42 -15.48 -12.49
N LEU A 144 -40.56 -16.79 -12.66
CA LEU A 144 -40.93 -17.51 -13.87
C LEU A 144 -42.15 -16.85 -14.55
N ASN A 145 -41.93 -16.21 -15.70
CA ASN A 145 -42.91 -16.28 -16.78
C ASN A 145 -42.70 -17.66 -17.44
N GLU A 146 -43.61 -18.58 -17.16
CA GLU A 146 -43.67 -19.89 -17.80
C GLU A 146 -43.70 -19.72 -19.32
N GLY A 147 -42.63 -20.14 -20.03
CA GLY A 147 -42.67 -20.17 -21.49
C GLY A 147 -41.34 -20.28 -22.23
N GLU A 148 -40.21 -19.84 -21.68
CA GLU A 148 -38.91 -19.94 -22.37
C GLU A 148 -37.77 -20.22 -21.38
N THR A 149 -37.32 -21.47 -21.30
CA THR A 149 -36.00 -21.84 -20.74
C THR A 149 -34.91 -21.37 -21.70
N ARG A 150 -34.73 -20.04 -21.80
CA ARG A 150 -33.48 -19.47 -22.30
C ARG A 150 -32.59 -19.22 -21.09
N GLN A 151 -31.83 -20.25 -20.74
CA GLN A 151 -30.65 -20.10 -19.91
C GLN A 151 -29.69 -19.19 -20.68
N VAL A 152 -29.83 -17.87 -20.51
CA VAL A 152 -28.93 -16.89 -21.13
C VAL A 152 -27.57 -17.14 -20.49
N SER A 153 -26.73 -17.91 -21.17
CA SER A 153 -25.32 -18.02 -20.88
C SER A 153 -24.78 -16.60 -20.87
N VAL A 154 -24.60 -16.02 -19.68
CA VAL A 154 -23.89 -14.76 -19.53
C VAL A 154 -22.47 -15.05 -19.99
N ASP A 155 -22.13 -14.69 -21.23
CA ASP A 155 -20.81 -14.92 -21.83
C ASP A 155 -19.76 -14.04 -21.13
N TRP A 156 -19.33 -14.47 -19.95
CA TRP A 156 -18.46 -13.72 -19.04
C TRP A 156 -17.18 -14.48 -18.79
N ASP A 157 -16.09 -14.12 -19.46
CA ASP A 157 -14.83 -14.86 -19.39
C ASP A 157 -14.32 -15.10 -17.94
N CYS A 158 -14.20 -16.39 -17.57
CA CYS A 158 -13.70 -16.86 -16.27
C CYS A 158 -12.38 -17.64 -16.40
N TYR A 159 -11.75 -17.62 -17.57
CA TYR A 159 -10.50 -18.31 -17.83
C TYR A 159 -9.30 -17.59 -17.22
N LEU A 160 -8.28 -18.38 -16.88
CA LEU A 160 -7.02 -17.87 -16.36
C LEU A 160 -6.13 -17.40 -17.52
N HIS A 161 -5.94 -16.08 -17.60
CA HIS A 161 -5.05 -15.45 -18.59
C HIS A 161 -3.66 -15.23 -18.01
N LEU A 162 -2.77 -16.20 -18.21
CA LEU A 162 -1.35 -16.09 -17.85
C LEU A 162 -0.49 -15.79 -19.09
N PRO A 163 0.63 -15.06 -18.94
CA PRO A 163 1.52 -14.77 -20.04
C PRO A 163 2.30 -16.01 -20.48
N LEU A 164 2.81 -15.99 -21.71
CA LEU A 164 3.45 -17.14 -22.36
C LEU A 164 4.72 -17.66 -21.66
N TRP A 165 5.37 -16.82 -20.85
CA TRP A 165 6.57 -17.20 -20.09
C TRP A 165 6.28 -17.92 -18.77
N VAL A 166 5.01 -18.02 -18.36
CA VAL A 166 4.62 -18.87 -17.22
C VAL A 166 4.47 -20.31 -17.71
N SER A 167 5.19 -21.22 -17.07
CA SER A 167 5.20 -22.63 -17.49
C SER A 167 3.82 -23.29 -17.34
N LYS A 168 3.55 -24.33 -18.14
CA LYS A 168 2.31 -25.13 -18.02
C LYS A 168 2.14 -25.69 -16.61
N THR A 169 3.22 -26.20 -16.01
CA THR A 169 3.20 -26.71 -14.63
C THR A 169 2.83 -25.64 -13.61
N GLU A 170 3.29 -24.39 -13.78
CA GLU A 170 2.85 -23.29 -12.91
C GLU A 170 1.39 -22.91 -13.14
N ARG A 171 0.94 -22.91 -14.41
CA ARG A 171 -0.47 -22.70 -14.75
C ARG A 171 -1.36 -23.75 -14.06
N ASP A 172 -1.03 -25.04 -14.18
CA ASP A 172 -1.82 -26.12 -13.58
C ASP A 172 -1.92 -25.98 -12.05
N LYS A 173 -0.81 -25.60 -11.39
CA LYS A 173 -0.79 -25.32 -9.95
C LYS A 173 -1.72 -24.18 -9.55
N VAL A 174 -1.82 -23.15 -10.39
CA VAL A 174 -2.73 -22.02 -10.17
C VAL A 174 -4.17 -22.46 -10.41
N GLU A 175 -4.45 -23.13 -11.52
CA GLU A 175 -5.80 -23.56 -11.91
C GLU A 175 -6.44 -24.47 -10.85
N ASN A 176 -5.66 -25.39 -10.27
CA ASN A 176 -6.10 -26.28 -9.19
C ASN A 176 -6.54 -25.56 -7.90
N ARG A 177 -6.21 -24.27 -7.73
CA ARG A 177 -6.52 -23.48 -6.53
C ARG A 177 -7.52 -22.36 -6.77
N LEU A 178 -7.89 -22.09 -8.02
CA LEU A 178 -8.81 -21.00 -8.35
C LEU A 178 -10.18 -21.18 -7.70
N GLU A 179 -10.67 -22.41 -7.58
CA GLU A 179 -11.96 -22.69 -6.94
C GLU A 179 -11.93 -22.32 -5.44
N GLU A 180 -10.90 -22.79 -4.73
CA GLU A 180 -10.66 -22.45 -3.32
C GLU A 180 -10.59 -20.93 -3.11
N TRP A 181 -9.85 -20.21 -3.94
CA TRP A 181 -9.73 -18.75 -3.82
C TRP A 181 -11.00 -17.99 -4.18
N THR A 182 -11.81 -18.52 -5.12
CA THR A 182 -13.13 -17.95 -5.44
C THR A 182 -14.06 -18.07 -4.24
N GLN A 183 -14.09 -19.24 -3.59
CA GLN A 183 -14.87 -19.45 -2.37
C GLN A 183 -14.38 -18.57 -1.21
N GLN A 184 -13.06 -18.39 -1.07
CA GLN A 184 -12.50 -17.48 -0.07
C GLN A 184 -12.90 -16.03 -0.30
N LEU A 185 -12.95 -15.57 -1.55
CA LEU A 185 -13.43 -14.24 -1.90
C LEU A 185 -14.92 -14.09 -1.58
N ASP A 186 -15.75 -15.05 -1.98
CA ASP A 186 -17.20 -15.04 -1.68
C ASP A 186 -17.46 -15.00 -0.16
N ALA A 187 -16.68 -15.75 0.62
CA ALA A 187 -16.79 -15.77 2.08
C ALA A 187 -16.23 -14.51 2.77
N SER A 188 -15.41 -13.71 2.07
CA SER A 188 -14.68 -12.56 2.64
C SER A 188 -15.53 -11.33 2.93
N GLY A 189 -16.79 -11.28 2.45
CA GLY A 189 -17.64 -10.10 2.57
C GLY A 189 -17.28 -8.98 1.58
N ALA A 190 -16.52 -9.29 0.52
CA ALA A 190 -16.28 -8.39 -0.59
C ALA A 190 -17.60 -7.97 -1.24
N ASP A 191 -17.74 -6.69 -1.58
CA ASP A 191 -18.93 -6.19 -2.28
C ASP A 191 -18.87 -6.53 -3.78
N ILE A 192 -19.16 -7.80 -4.08
CA ILE A 192 -19.20 -8.32 -5.45
C ILE A 192 -20.40 -7.74 -6.22
N ALA A 193 -21.50 -7.40 -5.53
CA ALA A 193 -22.68 -6.83 -6.16
C ALA A 193 -22.37 -5.47 -6.81
N SER A 194 -21.70 -4.57 -6.08
CA SER A 194 -21.26 -3.29 -6.64
C SER A 194 -20.26 -3.45 -7.79
N LEU A 195 -19.40 -4.47 -7.73
CA LEU A 195 -18.47 -4.78 -8.82
C LEU A 195 -19.19 -5.29 -10.07
N ALA A 196 -20.15 -6.19 -9.90
CA ALA A 196 -20.97 -6.73 -11.00
C ALA A 196 -21.82 -5.65 -11.66
N ALA A 197 -22.32 -4.67 -10.91
CA ALA A 197 -23.04 -3.52 -11.46
C ALA A 197 -22.12 -2.54 -12.21
N CYS A 198 -20.85 -2.44 -11.80
CA CYS A 198 -19.86 -1.52 -12.38
C CYS A 198 -19.21 -2.10 -13.65
N LEU A 199 -18.79 -3.36 -13.61
CA LEU A 199 -18.08 -4.02 -14.70
C LEU A 199 -19.06 -4.55 -15.74
N LYS A 200 -19.01 -3.97 -16.95
CA LYS A 200 -19.83 -4.44 -18.10
C LYS A 200 -19.18 -5.58 -18.88
N LYS A 201 -17.86 -5.74 -18.75
CA LYS A 201 -17.04 -6.74 -19.44
C LYS A 201 -16.05 -7.39 -18.45
N PRO A 202 -15.67 -8.67 -18.63
CA PRO A 202 -14.73 -9.36 -17.73
C PRO A 202 -13.37 -8.67 -17.69
N LEU A 203 -12.67 -8.72 -16.55
CA LEU A 203 -11.32 -8.17 -16.43
C LEU A 203 -10.31 -9.05 -17.17
N ARG A 204 -9.38 -8.46 -17.93
CA ARG A 204 -8.31 -9.22 -18.59
C ARG A 204 -6.95 -8.51 -18.54
N PRO A 205 -5.87 -9.17 -18.09
CA PRO A 205 -4.55 -8.58 -18.08
C PRO A 205 -3.92 -8.55 -19.49
N LEU A 206 -3.20 -7.47 -19.79
CA LEU A 206 -2.34 -7.31 -20.96
C LEU A 206 -0.94 -6.92 -20.48
N TRP A 207 0.13 -7.36 -21.15
CA TRP A 207 1.51 -7.14 -20.68
C TRP A 207 2.31 -6.29 -21.66
N ILE A 208 2.85 -5.17 -21.19
CA ILE A 208 3.66 -4.25 -21.96
C ILE A 208 5.00 -4.02 -21.25
N SER A 209 6.08 -4.07 -22.00
CA SER A 209 7.42 -3.68 -21.52
C SER A 209 8.17 -2.97 -22.65
N GLN A 210 9.35 -2.43 -22.37
CA GLN A 210 10.20 -1.78 -23.39
C GLN A 210 10.62 -2.67 -24.57
N LYS A 211 10.33 -3.98 -24.54
CA LYS A 211 10.57 -4.91 -25.66
C LYS A 211 9.30 -5.24 -26.44
N THR A 212 8.17 -4.70 -26.03
CA THR A 212 6.89 -4.88 -26.74
C THR A 212 6.89 -3.96 -27.95
N VAL A 213 6.67 -4.52 -29.13
CA VAL A 213 6.50 -3.74 -30.37
C VAL A 213 5.02 -3.42 -30.49
N ILE A 214 4.69 -2.13 -30.48
CA ILE A 214 3.31 -1.62 -30.65
C ILE A 214 3.26 -0.87 -31.96
N TRP A 215 2.36 -1.26 -32.86
CA TRP A 215 2.11 -0.55 -34.10
C TRP A 215 1.18 0.61 -33.82
N LEU A 216 1.72 1.83 -33.76
CA LEU A 216 0.98 3.04 -33.38
C LEU A 216 -0.30 3.28 -34.20
N ASN A 217 -0.31 2.87 -35.48
CA ASN A 217 -1.46 3.03 -36.37
C ASN A 217 -2.55 1.95 -36.18
N GLU A 218 -2.29 0.93 -35.36
CA GLU A 218 -3.18 -0.21 -35.14
C GLU A 218 -3.49 -0.42 -33.65
N VAL A 219 -3.24 0.58 -32.81
CA VAL A 219 -3.60 0.51 -31.39
C VAL A 219 -5.13 0.51 -31.30
N PRO A 220 -5.76 -0.60 -30.87
CA PRO A 220 -7.21 -0.65 -30.78
C PRO A 220 -7.68 0.33 -29.71
N ASP A 221 -8.84 0.93 -29.96
CA ASP A 221 -9.54 1.64 -28.91
C ASP A 221 -9.89 0.64 -27.78
N HIS A 222 -9.62 1.02 -26.53
CA HIS A 222 -9.86 0.17 -25.37
C HIS A 222 -11.32 -0.29 -25.27
N ASP A 223 -12.26 0.53 -25.75
CA ASP A 223 -13.69 0.19 -25.78
C ASP A 223 -14.04 -0.90 -26.82
N SER A 224 -13.18 -1.15 -27.80
CA SER A 224 -13.40 -2.16 -28.84
C SER A 224 -13.21 -3.60 -28.36
N TRP A 225 -12.50 -3.81 -27.25
CA TRP A 225 -12.28 -5.14 -26.68
C TRP A 225 -13.54 -5.69 -26.03
N ASP A 226 -13.70 -7.01 -26.07
CA ASP A 226 -14.77 -7.76 -25.39
C ASP A 226 -14.52 -7.93 -23.88
N PHE A 227 -13.41 -7.38 -23.37
CA PHE A 227 -13.01 -7.38 -21.96
C PHE A 227 -12.64 -5.97 -21.47
N THR A 228 -12.60 -5.79 -20.15
CA THR A 228 -12.05 -4.61 -19.47
C THR A 228 -10.53 -4.81 -19.28
N PRO A 229 -9.66 -4.10 -20.02
CA PRO A 229 -8.22 -4.27 -20.00
C PRO A 229 -7.58 -3.80 -18.69
N ILE A 230 -6.70 -4.64 -18.15
CA ILE A 230 -5.76 -4.29 -17.08
C ILE A 230 -4.36 -4.34 -17.69
N ILE A 231 -3.88 -3.18 -18.14
CA ILE A 231 -2.62 -3.05 -18.88
C ILE A 231 -1.46 -2.98 -17.89
N LEU A 232 -0.65 -4.03 -17.86
CA LEU A 232 0.46 -4.22 -16.94
C LEU A 232 1.76 -3.76 -17.59
N VAL A 233 2.27 -2.60 -17.17
CA VAL A 233 3.47 -1.96 -17.72
C VAL A 233 4.66 -2.25 -16.82
N SER A 234 5.58 -3.09 -17.29
CA SER A 234 6.89 -3.20 -16.65
C SER A 234 7.81 -2.09 -17.16
N ALA A 235 8.05 -1.09 -16.30
CA ALA A 235 8.72 0.16 -16.67
C ALA A 235 10.15 -0.06 -17.16
N SER A 236 10.91 -0.92 -16.46
CA SER A 236 12.34 -1.08 -16.70
C SER A 236 12.69 -1.99 -17.88
N SER A 237 13.76 -1.62 -18.57
CA SER A 237 14.37 -2.42 -19.61
C SER A 237 14.97 -3.71 -19.06
N THR A 238 14.93 -4.78 -19.87
CA THR A 238 15.59 -6.05 -19.54
C THR A 238 16.89 -6.22 -20.29
N GLY A 239 17.99 -6.34 -19.56
CA GLY A 239 19.30 -6.62 -20.15
C GLY A 239 20.42 -6.64 -19.11
N PHE A 240 21.63 -6.89 -19.62
CA PHE A 240 22.86 -6.71 -18.84
C PHE A 240 23.05 -5.24 -18.47
N THR A 241 23.90 -4.95 -17.48
CA THR A 241 24.24 -3.57 -17.11
C THR A 241 24.70 -2.81 -18.35
N GLN A 242 23.95 -1.77 -18.74
CA GLN A 242 24.30 -0.90 -19.86
C GLN A 242 24.82 0.41 -19.28
N ILE A 243 26.03 0.81 -19.71
CA ILE A 243 26.49 2.19 -19.49
C ILE A 243 25.71 3.05 -20.47
N ARG A 244 24.98 4.02 -19.93
CA ARG A 244 24.26 5.04 -20.68
C ARG A 244 25.06 6.32 -20.68
N THR A 245 24.93 7.10 -21.74
CA THR A 245 25.64 8.37 -21.91
C THR A 245 24.69 9.42 -22.48
N THR A 246 24.80 10.64 -21.99
CA THR A 246 24.36 11.87 -22.68
C THR A 246 25.58 12.64 -23.13
N SER A 247 25.36 13.81 -23.75
CA SER A 247 26.40 14.78 -24.06
C SER A 247 27.24 15.17 -22.83
N GLU A 248 26.64 15.17 -21.64
CA GLU A 248 27.25 15.74 -20.43
C GLU A 248 27.67 14.68 -19.41
N HIS A 249 26.94 13.57 -19.31
CA HIS A 249 27.10 12.62 -18.21
C HIS A 249 26.98 11.17 -18.65
N SER A 250 27.63 10.27 -17.90
CA SER A 250 27.45 8.82 -18.03
C SER A 250 26.94 8.21 -16.72
N TRP A 251 26.14 7.15 -16.84
CA TRP A 251 25.64 6.41 -15.69
C TRP A 251 25.51 4.93 -16.01
N ASN A 252 25.54 4.10 -14.97
CA ASN A 252 25.18 2.69 -15.11
C ASN A 252 23.68 2.55 -14.96
N TYR A 253 23.00 2.04 -15.98
CA TYR A 253 21.57 1.79 -15.92
C TYR A 253 21.23 0.67 -14.92
N ILE A 254 20.22 0.93 -14.08
CA ILE A 254 19.73 0.03 -13.04
C ILE A 254 18.27 -0.30 -13.34
N ALA A 255 18.03 -1.48 -13.92
CA ALA A 255 16.68 -2.01 -14.08
C ALA A 255 16.02 -2.24 -12.71
N GLY A 256 14.79 -1.76 -12.54
CA GLY A 256 14.08 -1.84 -11.28
C GLY A 256 14.64 -0.93 -10.19
N ALA A 257 15.16 0.24 -10.57
CA ALA A 257 15.81 1.18 -9.65
C ALA A 257 14.86 1.70 -8.55
N GLY A 258 13.55 1.77 -8.81
CA GLY A 258 12.54 2.13 -7.80
C GLY A 258 12.35 1.09 -6.69
N ASP A 259 12.94 -0.10 -6.81
CA ASP A 259 12.84 -1.16 -5.80
C ASP A 259 13.94 -1.03 -4.72
N ASP A 260 13.67 -1.54 -3.51
CA ASP A 260 14.44 -1.32 -2.27
C ASP A 260 14.98 0.12 -2.12
N GLU A 261 14.11 1.12 -2.26
CA GLU A 261 14.43 2.54 -2.06
C GLU A 261 15.13 2.82 -0.72
N GLU A 262 14.86 2.01 0.31
CA GLU A 262 15.50 2.14 1.63
C GLU A 262 17.02 1.97 1.58
N SER A 263 17.55 1.32 0.53
CA SER A 263 18.98 1.11 0.34
C SER A 263 19.73 2.29 -0.28
N TRP A 264 19.03 3.19 -1.00
CA TRP A 264 19.67 4.23 -1.81
C TRP A 264 19.02 5.61 -1.72
N ALA A 265 17.70 5.72 -1.48
CA ALA A 265 16.95 6.97 -1.61
C ALA A 265 17.23 8.00 -0.48
N ARG A 266 17.76 7.54 0.67
CA ARG A 266 18.17 8.41 1.79
C ARG A 266 17.07 9.38 2.29
N GLY A 267 15.81 8.96 2.21
CA GLY A 267 14.66 9.76 2.62
C GLY A 267 14.03 10.59 1.50
N LEU A 268 14.60 10.58 0.28
CA LEU A 268 13.96 11.14 -0.90
C LEU A 268 12.72 10.32 -1.24
N SER A 269 11.58 10.98 -1.34
CA SER A 269 10.32 10.36 -1.78
C SER A 269 10.12 10.55 -3.30
N PRO A 270 9.28 9.72 -3.94
CA PRO A 270 8.94 9.90 -5.36
C PRO A 270 8.42 11.30 -5.69
N ASN A 271 7.53 11.86 -4.85
CA ASN A 271 6.97 13.19 -5.05
C ASN A 271 8.06 14.28 -4.99
N LEU A 272 8.98 14.19 -4.01
CA LEU A 272 10.09 15.14 -3.91
C LEU A 272 11.06 15.02 -5.08
N PHE A 273 11.32 13.79 -5.55
CA PHE A 273 12.11 13.58 -6.75
C PHE A 273 11.45 14.25 -7.95
N TRP A 274 10.17 13.95 -8.25
CA TRP A 274 9.49 14.48 -9.43
C TRP A 274 9.31 15.99 -9.42
N ASN A 275 9.12 16.60 -8.25
CA ASN A 275 9.07 18.06 -8.11
C ASN A 275 10.42 18.76 -8.39
N ASN A 276 11.53 18.01 -8.38
CA ASN A 276 12.88 18.54 -8.58
C ASN A 276 13.68 17.71 -9.61
N ALA A 277 12.99 16.93 -10.46
CA ALA A 277 13.64 15.88 -11.24
C ALA A 277 14.66 16.47 -12.21
N HIS A 278 14.29 17.55 -12.89
CA HIS A 278 15.15 18.28 -13.82
C HIS A 278 16.45 18.72 -13.13
N ASP A 279 16.35 19.50 -12.06
CA ASP A 279 17.49 20.03 -11.31
C ASP A 279 18.42 18.94 -10.75
N ILE A 280 17.85 17.85 -10.24
CA ILE A 280 18.64 16.72 -9.70
C ILE A 280 19.43 16.05 -10.83
N ILE A 281 18.78 15.83 -11.96
CA ILE A 281 19.30 15.07 -13.08
C ILE A 281 20.35 15.87 -13.87
N GLU A 282 20.14 17.16 -14.08
CA GLU A 282 21.11 18.06 -14.72
C GLU A 282 22.33 18.35 -13.85
N SER A 283 22.21 18.24 -12.52
CA SER A 283 23.36 18.45 -11.62
C SER A 283 24.49 17.42 -11.80
N GLY A 284 24.21 16.31 -12.49
CA GLY A 284 25.18 15.26 -12.76
C GLY A 284 25.56 14.42 -11.53
N PRO A 285 26.38 13.38 -11.73
CA PRO A 285 26.69 12.39 -10.69
C PRO A 285 27.43 12.98 -9.48
N ASP A 286 28.23 14.02 -9.68
CA ASP A 286 29.09 14.61 -8.65
C ASP A 286 28.28 15.47 -7.65
N LEU A 287 27.33 16.26 -8.14
CA LEU A 287 26.52 17.17 -7.30
C LEU A 287 25.17 16.58 -6.88
N CYS A 288 24.72 15.48 -7.50
CA CYS A 288 23.42 14.85 -7.19
C CYS A 288 23.20 14.58 -5.70
N ASN A 289 24.22 14.05 -5.00
CA ASN A 289 24.12 13.79 -3.56
C ASN A 289 23.92 15.06 -2.73
N GLN A 290 24.63 16.13 -3.09
CA GLN A 290 24.51 17.43 -2.43
C GLN A 290 23.13 18.02 -2.69
N LYS A 291 22.66 17.98 -3.95
CA LYS A 291 21.35 18.49 -4.34
C LYS A 291 20.20 17.79 -3.63
N VAL A 292 20.24 16.46 -3.55
CA VAL A 292 19.23 15.71 -2.80
C VAL A 292 19.26 16.08 -1.31
N ALA A 293 20.43 16.28 -0.71
CA ALA A 293 20.52 16.73 0.67
C ALA A 293 19.95 18.15 0.89
N GLU A 294 20.21 19.09 -0.02
CA GLU A 294 19.63 20.45 -0.02
C GLU A 294 18.10 20.40 -0.10
N ILE A 295 17.54 19.57 -1.00
CA ILE A 295 16.09 19.41 -1.18
C ILE A 295 15.45 18.81 0.07
N LEU A 296 16.06 17.76 0.65
CA LEU A 296 15.56 17.13 1.86
C LEU A 296 15.58 18.07 3.06
N GLU A 297 16.62 18.90 3.19
CA GLU A 297 16.69 19.87 4.26
C GLU A 297 15.65 20.98 4.08
N LYS A 298 15.44 21.46 2.85
CA LYS A 298 14.39 22.42 2.52
C LYS A 298 13.00 21.88 2.84
N ASP A 299 12.71 20.64 2.46
CA ASP A 299 11.45 19.96 2.79
C ASP A 299 11.28 19.77 4.30
N ARG A 300 12.34 19.37 5.01
CA ARG A 300 12.33 19.23 6.48
C ARG A 300 12.01 20.55 7.17
N VAL A 301 12.65 21.65 6.76
CA VAL A 301 12.40 22.99 7.31
C VAL A 301 10.97 23.44 7.01
N TYR A 302 10.49 23.21 5.78
CA TYR A 302 9.12 23.54 5.38
C TYR A 302 8.07 22.80 6.22
N ARG A 303 8.26 21.49 6.44
CA ARG A 303 7.40 20.68 7.32
C ARG A 303 7.45 21.14 8.78
N ALA A 304 8.64 21.44 9.30
CA ALA A 304 8.81 21.94 10.66
C ALA A 304 8.09 23.29 10.88
N GLN A 305 8.13 24.21 9.91
CA GLN A 305 7.41 25.49 9.98
C GLN A 305 5.89 25.32 10.04
N ARG A 306 5.36 24.20 9.52
CA ARG A 306 3.94 23.86 9.54
C ARG A 306 3.54 22.98 10.72
N GLY A 307 4.45 22.74 11.67
CA GLY A 307 4.20 21.88 12.83
C GLY A 307 4.10 20.39 12.50
N GLN A 308 4.55 19.97 11.31
CA GLN A 308 4.60 18.55 10.92
C GLN A 308 5.88 17.89 11.45
N ASN A 309 5.82 16.57 11.70
CA ASN A 309 6.97 15.82 12.22
C ASN A 309 8.13 15.80 11.21
N ALA A 310 9.29 16.33 11.61
CA ALA A 310 10.43 16.58 10.73
C ALA A 310 11.76 16.10 11.40
N PRO A 311 11.93 14.78 11.60
CA PRO A 311 13.10 14.23 12.29
C PRO A 311 14.40 14.51 11.51
N GLN A 312 15.48 14.81 12.24
CA GLN A 312 16.80 15.01 11.64
C GLN A 312 17.37 13.68 11.13
N VAL A 313 17.71 13.60 9.85
CA VAL A 313 18.45 12.47 9.29
C VAL A 313 19.93 12.69 9.60
N ILE A 314 20.46 12.01 10.62
CA ILE A 314 21.88 12.07 10.98
C ILE A 314 22.69 11.37 9.87
N VAL A 315 23.28 12.15 8.96
CA VAL A 315 24.27 11.64 8.02
C VAL A 315 25.55 11.38 8.79
N LYS A 316 25.97 10.11 8.92
CA LYS A 316 27.32 9.81 9.40
C LYS A 316 28.32 10.41 8.40
N PRO A 317 29.18 11.35 8.80
CA PRO A 317 30.15 11.92 7.89
C PRO A 317 31.10 10.81 7.42
N THR A 318 31.28 10.72 6.10
CA THR A 318 32.32 9.87 5.52
C THR A 318 33.66 10.44 5.95
N LYS A 319 34.45 9.67 6.72
CA LYS A 319 35.80 10.07 7.15
C LYS A 319 36.65 10.38 5.92
N LEU A 320 36.80 11.65 5.59
CA LEU A 320 37.91 12.15 4.79
C LEU A 320 39.11 12.27 5.72
N ALA A 321 40.23 11.67 5.31
CA ALA A 321 41.49 11.72 6.01
C ALA A 321 42.17 13.08 5.80
N ASP A 322 42.61 13.63 6.93
CA ASP A 322 43.68 14.59 7.21
C ASP A 322 43.70 16.00 6.60
N GLY A 323 43.78 16.97 7.53
CA GLY A 323 44.93 17.88 7.54
C GLY A 323 44.67 19.37 7.27
N SER A 324 44.06 20.10 8.21
CA SER A 324 44.62 21.36 8.75
C SER A 324 43.63 22.01 9.70
N ALA A 325 44.03 22.15 10.97
CA ALA A 325 43.38 23.02 11.93
C ALA A 325 43.70 24.50 11.62
N HIS A 326 42.81 25.37 12.09
CA HIS A 326 42.89 26.83 12.17
C HIS A 326 42.58 27.64 10.89
N LEU A 327 41.41 28.28 10.87
CA LEU A 327 41.32 29.72 11.14
C LEU A 327 39.87 30.11 11.49
N LEU A 328 39.73 30.74 12.66
CA LEU A 328 38.51 31.39 13.13
C LEU A 328 38.29 32.68 12.33
N HIS A 329 37.10 32.86 11.77
CA HIS A 329 36.54 34.21 11.64
C HIS A 329 35.05 34.24 11.99
N LYS A 330 34.78 34.90 13.12
CA LYS A 330 33.45 35.38 13.52
C LYS A 330 32.90 36.29 12.41
N GLN A 331 31.63 36.11 12.04
CA GLN A 331 30.72 37.25 11.79
C GLN A 331 29.25 36.81 11.91
N SER A 332 28.45 37.76 12.35
CA SER A 332 27.13 37.70 13.00
C SER A 332 25.96 37.28 12.09
N PRO A 333 24.79 36.93 12.67
CA PRO A 333 23.59 36.62 11.91
C PRO A 333 23.01 37.90 11.28
N PHE A 334 23.16 38.05 9.97
CA PHE A 334 22.40 39.03 9.21
C PHE A 334 21.04 38.43 8.84
N CYS A 335 20.04 38.89 9.58
CA CYS A 335 18.63 38.83 9.23
C CYS A 335 18.41 39.61 7.93
N LEU A 336 17.92 38.96 6.87
CA LEU A 336 17.46 39.66 5.67
C LEU A 336 16.00 39.29 5.36
N GLY A 337 15.13 40.21 5.75
CA GLY A 337 13.96 40.69 5.01
C GLY A 337 13.20 39.71 4.13
N ILE A 338 12.13 39.19 4.69
CA ILE A 338 10.96 38.67 3.97
C ILE A 338 10.48 39.73 2.97
N THR A 339 10.49 39.39 1.68
CA THR A 339 9.60 40.01 0.70
C THR A 339 8.53 38.98 0.32
N LYS A 340 7.30 39.29 0.74
CA LYS A 340 6.09 38.57 0.36
C LYS A 340 5.92 38.66 -1.17
N MET A 341 5.95 37.53 -1.85
CA MET A 341 5.22 37.38 -3.11
C MET A 341 3.97 36.56 -2.82
N GLU A 342 2.84 37.26 -2.89
CA GLU A 342 1.53 36.65 -3.04
C GLU A 342 1.50 35.93 -4.39
N ASN A 343 1.13 34.64 -4.39
CA ASN A 343 0.54 33.98 -5.55
C ASN A 343 -0.34 32.81 -5.08
N VAL A 344 -1.64 33.08 -5.18
CA VAL A 344 -2.76 32.24 -5.62
C VAL A 344 -2.79 30.76 -5.17
N PRO A 345 -3.88 30.30 -4.52
CA PRO A 345 -4.02 28.92 -4.07
C PRO A 345 -4.20 27.98 -5.27
N ASN A 346 -3.15 27.22 -5.60
CA ASN A 346 -3.31 26.03 -6.42
C ASN A 346 -4.05 24.98 -5.61
N SER A 347 -5.35 24.89 -5.83
CA SER A 347 -6.25 23.85 -5.36
C SER A 347 -5.92 22.52 -6.04
N HIS A 348 -4.94 21.80 -5.49
CA HIS A 348 -4.76 20.36 -5.72
C HIS A 348 -4.37 19.71 -4.40
N ASP A 349 -5.32 19.66 -3.48
CA ASP A 349 -5.24 18.87 -2.25
C ASP A 349 -6.30 17.77 -2.33
N GLU A 350 -6.04 16.75 -3.14
CA GLU A 350 -6.84 15.52 -3.20
C GLU A 350 -6.02 14.33 -2.70
N HIS A 351 -5.48 14.44 -1.49
CA HIS A 351 -5.32 13.26 -0.64
C HIS A 351 -6.50 13.25 0.33
N CYS A 352 -7.45 12.35 0.10
CA CYS A 352 -8.63 12.15 0.94
C CYS A 352 -8.17 11.79 2.37
N ALA A 353 -8.00 12.82 3.21
CA ALA A 353 -7.27 12.70 4.46
C ALA A 353 -8.06 12.02 5.58
N ILE A 354 -9.38 11.83 5.35
CA ILE A 354 -10.34 11.21 6.26
C ILE A 354 -11.32 10.37 5.45
N SER A 355 -11.58 9.14 5.88
CA SER A 355 -12.54 8.23 5.27
C SER A 355 -13.64 7.88 6.27
N TRP A 356 -14.88 8.29 5.99
CA TRP A 356 -16.06 7.93 6.77
C TRP A 356 -16.55 6.52 6.42
N LEU A 357 -16.89 5.73 7.43
CA LEU A 357 -17.32 4.35 7.28
C LEU A 357 -18.84 4.25 7.17
N GLY A 358 -19.36 4.57 5.98
CA GLY A 358 -20.80 4.55 5.71
C GLY A 358 -21.60 5.35 6.75
N SER A 359 -22.60 4.72 7.36
CA SER A 359 -23.49 5.31 8.37
C SER A 359 -23.04 5.07 9.83
N THR A 360 -21.85 4.51 10.07
CA THR A 360 -21.41 4.07 11.42
C THR A 360 -20.98 5.21 12.36
N ASN A 361 -21.03 6.47 11.91
CA ASN A 361 -20.47 7.65 12.59
C ASN A 361 -18.97 7.54 12.92
N LEU A 362 -18.26 6.57 12.32
CA LEU A 362 -16.82 6.38 12.44
C LEU A 362 -16.10 6.93 11.22
N ALA A 363 -14.93 7.52 11.45
CA ALA A 363 -13.99 7.88 10.41
C ALA A 363 -12.56 7.48 10.79
N VAL A 364 -11.74 7.21 9.78
CA VAL A 364 -10.29 6.99 9.91
C VAL A 364 -9.52 8.04 9.11
N GLY A 365 -8.38 8.49 9.59
CA GLY A 365 -7.59 9.50 8.87
C GLY A 365 -6.21 9.78 9.44
N THR A 366 -5.55 10.80 8.90
CA THR A 366 -4.24 11.26 9.39
C THR A 366 -4.36 12.18 10.60
N SER A 367 -3.34 12.19 11.46
CA SER A 367 -3.24 13.12 12.59
C SER A 367 -3.30 14.58 12.15
N GLU A 368 -2.67 14.89 11.01
CA GLU A 368 -2.62 16.24 10.45
C GLU A 368 -4.00 16.72 10.00
N ALA A 369 -4.79 15.84 9.38
CA ALA A 369 -6.15 16.16 8.97
C ALA A 369 -7.07 16.41 10.17
N ALA A 370 -6.86 15.67 11.27
CA ALA A 370 -7.67 15.79 12.48
C ALA A 370 -7.58 17.19 13.13
N ALA A 371 -6.48 17.92 12.94
CA ALA A 371 -6.27 19.25 13.52
C ALA A 371 -7.24 20.31 12.97
N ASN A 372 -7.72 20.17 11.73
CA ASN A 372 -8.41 21.23 10.98
C ASN A 372 -9.92 20.99 10.82
N LEU A 373 -10.54 20.07 11.56
CA LEU A 373 -11.91 19.62 11.31
C LEU A 373 -12.97 20.22 12.25
N SER A 374 -13.99 20.81 11.63
CA SER A 374 -15.25 21.22 12.28
C SER A 374 -16.31 20.10 12.34
N ASN A 375 -16.24 19.11 11.45
CA ASN A 375 -17.28 18.08 11.25
C ASN A 375 -17.08 16.77 12.05
N VAL A 376 -16.41 16.83 13.20
CA VAL A 376 -16.17 15.66 14.05
C VAL A 376 -16.56 16.05 15.47
N ASP A 377 -17.18 15.17 16.25
CA ASP A 377 -17.56 15.49 17.63
C ASP A 377 -16.48 15.05 18.63
N CYS A 378 -15.80 13.93 18.35
CA CYS A 378 -14.70 13.43 19.16
C CYS A 378 -13.54 12.85 18.33
N ILE A 379 -12.33 12.96 18.87
CA ILE A 379 -11.10 12.51 18.21
C ILE A 379 -10.36 11.52 19.11
N LEU A 380 -10.04 10.36 18.56
CA LEU A 380 -9.14 9.36 19.12
C LEU A 380 -7.81 9.41 18.34
N ASN A 381 -6.82 10.09 18.92
CA ASN A 381 -5.49 10.20 18.34
C ASN A 381 -4.61 9.04 18.82
N CYS A 382 -4.19 8.19 17.89
CA CYS A 382 -3.30 7.05 18.14
C CYS A 382 -1.84 7.29 17.73
N ASP A 383 -1.48 8.54 17.42
CA ASP A 383 -0.12 8.92 17.04
C ASP A 383 0.80 9.11 18.26
N LYS A 384 2.11 9.08 18.04
CA LYS A 384 3.11 9.32 19.08
C LYS A 384 2.96 10.72 19.70
N GLU A 385 2.61 11.71 18.88
CA GLU A 385 2.51 13.11 19.29
C GLU A 385 1.05 13.53 19.47
N SER A 386 0.79 14.35 20.49
CA SER A 386 -0.52 14.94 20.70
C SER A 386 -0.74 16.09 19.70
N ILE A 387 -1.96 16.23 19.21
CA ILE A 387 -2.33 17.34 18.33
C ILE A 387 -2.93 18.45 19.20
N THR A 388 -2.62 19.72 18.90
CA THR A 388 -3.31 20.85 19.52
C THR A 388 -4.69 20.97 18.89
N VAL A 389 -5.73 20.57 19.61
CA VAL A 389 -7.11 20.65 19.13
C VAL A 389 -7.81 21.82 19.82
N SER A 390 -8.28 22.78 19.03
CA SER A 390 -9.04 23.95 19.51
C SER A 390 -10.48 23.53 19.87
N ARG A 391 -10.66 22.69 20.89
CA ARG A 391 -12.00 22.22 21.29
C ARG A 391 -12.28 22.47 22.78
N PRO A 392 -13.50 22.91 23.12
CA PRO A 392 -13.84 23.37 24.47
C PRO A 392 -14.10 22.25 25.50
N HIS A 393 -14.09 20.97 25.12
CA HIS A 393 -14.48 19.86 26.00
C HIS A 393 -13.41 18.77 26.11
N THR A 394 -12.91 18.54 27.32
CA THR A 394 -11.92 17.49 27.65
C THR A 394 -12.41 16.07 27.31
N GLU A 395 -13.73 15.84 27.28
CA GLU A 395 -14.32 14.54 26.90
C GLU A 395 -14.31 14.24 25.39
N ALA A 396 -13.98 15.24 24.56
CA ALA A 396 -14.02 15.12 23.10
C ALA A 396 -12.68 14.68 22.47
N TYR A 397 -11.63 14.50 23.26
CA TYR A 397 -10.30 14.15 22.75
C TYR A 397 -9.62 13.12 23.64
N LEU A 398 -9.19 12.01 23.05
CA LEU A 398 -8.34 11.03 23.71
C LEU A 398 -7.06 10.82 22.89
N HIS A 399 -5.92 10.99 23.54
CA HIS A 399 -4.61 10.69 22.96
C HIS A 399 -4.05 9.40 23.56
N LEU A 400 -3.78 8.42 22.71
CA LEU A 400 -3.15 7.15 23.03
C LEU A 400 -1.84 7.09 22.24
N PRO A 401 -0.66 7.30 22.86
CA PRO A 401 0.62 7.31 22.15
C PRO A 401 1.03 5.89 21.75
N VAL A 402 0.37 5.34 20.73
CA VAL A 402 0.62 3.98 20.24
C VAL A 402 1.90 3.98 19.41
N LEU A 403 2.86 3.19 19.85
CA LEU A 403 4.12 3.00 19.13
C LEU A 403 3.97 1.89 18.09
N THR A 404 4.72 2.02 16.99
CA THR A 404 4.79 0.93 16.01
C THR A 404 5.43 -0.31 16.63
N SER A 405 5.08 -1.49 16.10
CA SER A 405 5.60 -2.79 16.55
C SER A 405 7.13 -2.93 16.52
N LYS A 406 7.84 -2.02 15.82
CA LYS A 406 9.30 -1.92 15.83
C LYS A 406 9.85 -1.41 17.17
N PHE A 407 9.11 -0.55 17.86
CA PHE A 407 9.55 0.07 19.12
C PHE A 407 8.92 -0.61 20.34
N ASP A 408 7.65 -0.99 20.25
CA ASP A 408 6.97 -1.76 21.29
C ASP A 408 5.96 -2.72 20.64
N ARG A 409 6.21 -4.02 20.84
CA ARG A 409 5.43 -5.11 20.24
C ARG A 409 4.00 -5.19 20.77
N PHE A 410 3.71 -4.66 21.96
CA PHE A 410 2.41 -4.76 22.62
C PHE A 410 1.72 -3.40 22.82
N SER A 411 2.30 -2.31 22.30
CA SER A 411 1.79 -0.95 22.48
C SER A 411 0.33 -0.81 22.05
N LEU A 412 -0.03 -1.34 20.88
CA LEU A 412 -1.40 -1.31 20.38
C LEU A 412 -2.31 -2.13 21.31
N LEU A 413 -1.95 -3.38 21.61
CA LEU A 413 -2.72 -4.27 22.48
C LEU A 413 -3.09 -3.62 23.81
N ASN A 414 -2.12 -2.95 24.46
CA ASN A 414 -2.31 -2.32 25.75
C ASN A 414 -3.24 -1.09 25.70
N ASN A 415 -3.34 -0.43 24.55
CA ASN A 415 -4.17 0.77 24.37
C ASN A 415 -5.59 0.47 23.84
N LEU A 416 -5.84 -0.72 23.29
CA LEU A 416 -7.14 -1.12 22.76
C LEU A 416 -8.30 -1.03 23.77
N PRO A 417 -8.17 -1.43 25.06
CA PRO A 417 -9.25 -1.29 26.03
C PRO A 417 -9.71 0.17 26.20
N SER A 418 -8.76 1.09 26.33
CA SER A 418 -9.04 2.54 26.46
C SER A 418 -9.70 3.11 25.21
N ALA A 419 -9.21 2.70 24.03
CA ALA A 419 -9.80 3.10 22.74
C ALA A 419 -11.27 2.66 22.60
N VAL A 420 -11.57 1.39 22.90
CA VAL A 420 -12.94 0.84 22.79
C VAL A 420 -13.87 1.48 23.81
N ASN A 421 -13.42 1.70 25.05
CA ASN A 421 -14.21 2.37 26.08
C ASN A 421 -14.55 3.82 25.69
N PHE A 422 -13.58 4.56 25.18
CA PHE A 422 -13.79 5.92 24.70
C PHE A 422 -14.77 5.97 23.52
N ALA A 423 -14.64 5.03 22.58
CA ALA A 423 -15.57 4.92 21.46
C ALA A 423 -16.99 4.59 21.95
N LYS A 424 -17.15 3.64 22.86
CA LYS A 424 -18.45 3.26 23.44
C LYS A 424 -19.15 4.44 24.11
N LEU A 425 -18.43 5.23 24.92
CA LEU A 425 -18.98 6.39 25.60
C LEU A 425 -19.47 7.48 24.65
N ASN A 426 -18.77 7.71 23.54
CA ASN A 426 -19.12 8.78 22.61
C ASN A 426 -20.16 8.33 21.56
N LEU A 427 -20.02 7.13 21.01
CA LEU A 427 -20.96 6.59 20.02
C LEU A 427 -22.35 6.34 20.61
N SER A 428 -22.45 5.94 21.89
CA SER A 428 -23.74 5.83 22.60
C SER A 428 -24.47 7.17 22.74
N LYS A 429 -23.74 8.30 22.65
CA LYS A 429 -24.31 9.66 22.62
C LYS A 429 -24.62 10.14 21.19
N GLY A 430 -24.48 9.27 20.18
CA GLY A 430 -24.68 9.61 18.76
C GLY A 430 -23.58 10.49 18.15
N LYS A 431 -22.44 10.63 18.82
CA LYS A 431 -21.34 11.49 18.37
C LYS A 431 -20.56 10.86 17.22
N ARG A 432 -20.07 11.70 16.31
CA ARG A 432 -19.16 11.32 15.23
C ARG A 432 -17.71 11.26 15.72
N LEU A 433 -17.10 10.09 15.56
CA LEU A 433 -15.76 9.76 16.08
C LEU A 433 -14.74 9.62 14.95
N LEU A 434 -13.68 10.42 14.99
CA LEU A 434 -12.50 10.26 14.14
C LEU A 434 -11.41 9.49 14.87
N ILE A 435 -10.84 8.49 14.21
CA ILE A 435 -9.68 7.73 14.68
C ILE A 435 -8.51 8.07 13.78
N CYS A 436 -7.45 8.66 14.31
CA CYS A 436 -6.30 9.08 13.51
C CYS A 436 -4.98 8.50 14.00
N CYS A 437 -4.03 8.35 13.08
CA CYS A 437 -2.63 8.10 13.37
C CYS A 437 -1.79 8.80 12.30
N HIS A 438 -0.45 8.76 12.42
CA HIS A 438 0.45 9.51 11.54
C HIS A 438 0.11 9.42 10.04
N ASN A 439 -0.03 8.21 9.50
CA ASN A 439 -0.33 7.98 8.08
C ASN A 439 -1.80 7.64 7.79
N GLY A 440 -2.61 7.33 8.81
CA GLY A 440 -3.99 6.87 8.63
C GLY A 440 -4.15 5.48 8.02
N GLU A 441 -3.08 4.69 7.86
CA GLU A 441 -3.12 3.43 7.08
C GLU A 441 -3.03 2.16 7.93
N ASP A 442 -2.42 2.18 9.12
CA ASP A 442 -2.15 0.96 9.91
C ASP A 442 -2.81 0.98 11.30
N ILE A 443 -2.29 1.81 12.21
CA ILE A 443 -2.74 1.82 13.62
C ILE A 443 -4.20 2.27 13.74
N SER A 444 -4.57 3.37 13.09
CA SER A 444 -5.95 3.87 13.09
C SER A 444 -6.94 2.84 12.53
N ILE A 445 -6.55 2.12 11.46
CA ILE A 445 -7.32 1.04 10.86
C ILE A 445 -7.50 -0.11 11.86
N CYS A 446 -6.44 -0.53 12.55
CA CYS A 446 -6.52 -1.59 13.55
C CYS A 446 -7.38 -1.22 14.77
N VAL A 447 -7.29 0.02 15.24
CA VAL A 447 -8.13 0.54 16.34
C VAL A 447 -9.59 0.63 15.90
N CYS A 448 -9.83 1.12 14.69
CA CYS A 448 -11.16 1.15 14.09
C CYS A 448 -11.77 -0.26 13.94
N LEU A 449 -10.97 -1.23 13.49
CA LEU A 449 -11.38 -2.63 13.39
C LEU A 449 -11.77 -3.22 14.75
N ALA A 450 -11.00 -2.94 15.80
CA ALA A 450 -11.35 -3.38 17.16
C ALA A 450 -12.66 -2.75 17.63
N ILE A 451 -12.86 -1.45 17.40
CA ILE A 451 -14.09 -0.73 17.75
C ILE A 451 -15.30 -1.29 17.01
N LEU A 452 -15.20 -1.50 15.69
CA LEU A 452 -16.27 -2.08 14.89
C LEU A 452 -16.68 -3.47 15.40
N ILE A 453 -15.72 -4.36 15.62
CA ILE A 453 -16.02 -5.72 16.09
C ILE A 453 -16.57 -5.70 17.52
N SER A 454 -16.08 -4.81 18.39
CA SER A 454 -16.50 -4.78 19.79
C SER A 454 -17.86 -4.09 20.03
N LEU A 455 -18.32 -3.21 19.15
CA LEU A 455 -19.46 -2.30 19.43
C LEU A 455 -20.56 -2.25 18.37
N PHE A 456 -20.39 -2.95 17.24
CA PHE A 456 -21.36 -2.96 16.15
C PHE A 456 -21.79 -4.38 15.81
N ASP A 457 -23.05 -4.54 15.42
CA ASP A 457 -23.58 -5.77 14.86
C ASP A 457 -23.08 -6.02 13.42
N ASP A 458 -23.41 -7.17 12.84
CA ASP A 458 -23.05 -7.54 11.45
C ASP A 458 -23.63 -6.61 10.38
N GLY A 459 -24.73 -5.92 10.68
CA GLY A 459 -25.33 -4.90 9.82
C GLY A 459 -24.59 -3.56 9.85
N GLY A 460 -23.62 -3.38 10.76
CA GLY A 460 -22.93 -2.11 10.95
C GLY A 460 -23.73 -1.10 11.78
N THR A 461 -24.68 -1.57 12.59
CA THR A 461 -25.43 -0.75 13.54
C THR A 461 -24.76 -0.80 14.91
N PHE A 462 -24.62 0.37 15.56
CA PHE A 462 -24.07 0.43 16.91
C PHE A 462 -25.02 -0.23 17.91
N ASP A 463 -24.55 -1.27 18.59
CA ASP A 463 -25.34 -2.03 19.56
C ASP A 463 -24.72 -2.01 20.97
N GLY A 464 -23.58 -1.33 21.14
CA GLY A 464 -22.85 -1.21 22.40
C GLY A 464 -22.12 -2.49 22.83
N GLY A 465 -21.98 -3.48 21.94
CA GLY A 465 -21.26 -4.73 22.15
C GLY A 465 -22.12 -5.91 22.57
N LYS A 466 -23.43 -5.86 22.33
CA LYS A 466 -24.35 -6.98 22.62
C LYS A 466 -24.01 -8.19 21.73
N PHE A 467 -23.93 -7.96 20.43
CA PHE A 467 -23.57 -8.94 19.42
C PHE A 467 -22.20 -9.59 19.69
N PHE A 468 -21.21 -8.77 20.07
CA PHE A 468 -19.87 -9.25 20.45
C PHE A 468 -19.88 -10.12 21.72
N SER A 469 -20.75 -9.81 22.69
CA SER A 469 -20.88 -10.61 23.92
C SER A 469 -21.44 -12.02 23.64
N GLU A 470 -22.31 -12.13 22.64
CA GLU A 470 -22.98 -13.39 22.26
C GLU A 470 -22.16 -14.21 21.25
N THR A 471 -21.30 -13.57 20.45
CA THR A 471 -20.61 -14.21 19.30
C THR A 471 -19.11 -14.38 19.53
N SER A 472 -18.56 -15.56 19.23
CA SER A 472 -17.10 -15.75 19.25
C SER A 472 -16.45 -15.11 18.02
N VAL A 473 -15.45 -14.24 18.23
CA VAL A 473 -14.74 -13.61 17.11
C VAL A 473 -13.84 -14.62 16.42
N THR A 474 -14.21 -14.96 15.20
CA THR A 474 -13.40 -15.79 14.32
C THR A 474 -12.44 -14.93 13.50
N LYS A 475 -11.39 -15.56 12.97
CA LYS A 475 -10.49 -14.89 12.00
C LYS A 475 -11.25 -14.47 10.74
N LEU A 476 -12.30 -15.21 10.35
CA LEU A 476 -13.13 -14.88 9.20
C LEU A 476 -13.91 -13.59 9.44
N GLU A 477 -14.50 -13.44 10.63
CA GLU A 477 -15.25 -12.24 11.00
C GLU A 477 -14.36 -11.00 11.02
N MET A 478 -13.19 -11.12 11.63
CA MET A 478 -12.20 -10.04 11.62
C MET A 478 -11.80 -9.63 10.19
N ARG A 479 -11.70 -10.58 9.26
CA ARG A 479 -11.40 -10.29 7.84
C ARG A 479 -12.57 -9.57 7.16
N ARG A 480 -13.82 -10.00 7.38
CA ARG A 480 -15.02 -9.36 6.82
C ARG A 480 -15.11 -7.89 7.22
N ARG A 481 -14.90 -7.59 8.51
CA ARG A 481 -14.88 -6.21 9.01
C ARG A 481 -13.72 -5.40 8.45
N LEU A 482 -12.56 -6.00 8.24
CA LEU A 482 -11.45 -5.32 7.59
C LEU A 482 -11.75 -4.99 6.12
N VAL A 483 -12.36 -5.92 5.37
CA VAL A 483 -12.79 -5.67 3.98
C VAL A 483 -13.78 -4.50 3.91
N LEU A 484 -14.72 -4.42 4.87
CA LEU A 484 -15.63 -3.27 5.00
C LEU A 484 -14.88 -1.96 5.21
N ILE A 485 -13.86 -1.92 6.08
CA ILE A 485 -13.05 -0.70 6.27
C ILE A 485 -12.31 -0.34 4.97
N CYS A 486 -11.66 -1.32 4.33
CA CYS A 486 -10.89 -1.10 3.10
C CYS A 486 -11.75 -0.62 1.91
N ARG A 487 -13.07 -0.90 1.91
CA ARG A 487 -14.00 -0.35 0.94
C ARG A 487 -14.04 1.19 0.97
N PHE A 488 -13.97 1.78 2.17
CA PHE A 488 -14.04 3.23 2.36
C PHE A 488 -12.64 3.86 2.49
N ALA A 489 -11.74 3.22 3.23
CA ALA A 489 -10.36 3.63 3.43
C ALA A 489 -9.44 2.87 2.47
N VAL A 490 -9.37 3.32 1.22
CA VAL A 490 -8.64 2.65 0.13
C VAL A 490 -7.14 2.47 0.43
N ASN A 491 -6.56 3.36 1.23
CA ASN A 491 -5.16 3.31 1.65
C ASN A 491 -4.91 2.44 2.89
N ALA A 492 -5.91 1.74 3.41
CA ALA A 492 -5.77 0.86 4.58
C ALA A 492 -4.75 -0.26 4.34
N ARG A 493 -3.73 -0.32 5.20
CA ARG A 493 -2.59 -1.26 5.17
C ARG A 493 -2.22 -1.74 6.58
N PRO A 494 -3.15 -2.35 7.32
CA PRO A 494 -2.83 -2.84 8.66
C PRO A 494 -1.73 -3.91 8.60
N SER A 495 -0.74 -3.77 9.48
CA SER A 495 0.37 -4.72 9.53
C SER A 495 -0.08 -6.04 10.16
N ARG A 496 0.52 -7.16 9.72
CA ARG A 496 0.22 -8.49 10.27
C ARG A 496 0.43 -8.56 11.79
N GLY A 497 1.43 -7.82 12.30
CA GLY A 497 1.71 -7.72 13.73
C GLY A 497 0.57 -7.04 14.49
N ASN A 498 0.05 -5.92 13.96
CA ASN A 498 -1.05 -5.19 14.57
C ASN A 498 -2.38 -5.96 14.48
N LEU A 499 -2.67 -6.62 13.35
CA LEU A 499 -3.84 -7.50 13.23
C LEU A 499 -3.81 -8.65 14.25
N LYS A 500 -2.63 -9.25 14.51
CA LYS A 500 -2.49 -10.26 15.55
C LYS A 500 -2.80 -9.71 16.95
N GLN A 501 -2.39 -8.48 17.24
CA GLN A 501 -2.70 -7.83 18.52
C GLN A 501 -4.20 -7.56 18.67
N VAL A 502 -4.86 -7.04 17.63
CA VAL A 502 -6.33 -6.85 17.63
C VAL A 502 -7.04 -8.18 17.85
N PHE A 503 -6.66 -9.23 17.14
CA PHE A 503 -7.25 -10.56 17.34
C PHE A 503 -7.04 -11.06 18.78
N SER A 504 -5.84 -10.90 19.32
CA SER A 504 -5.52 -11.28 20.71
C SER A 504 -6.35 -10.51 21.73
N PHE A 505 -6.61 -9.22 21.51
CA PHE A 505 -7.49 -8.40 22.35
C PHE A 505 -8.92 -8.92 22.33
N LEU A 506 -9.47 -9.13 21.12
CA LEU A 506 -10.85 -9.59 20.93
C LEU A 506 -11.08 -11.01 21.47
N SER A 507 -10.07 -11.88 21.41
CA SER A 507 -10.12 -13.22 21.99
C SER A 507 -9.84 -13.27 23.51
N GLY A 508 -9.01 -12.35 24.03
CA GLY A 508 -8.56 -12.35 25.42
C GLY A 508 -9.58 -11.82 26.44
N GLY A 509 -10.60 -11.07 26.00
CA GLY A 509 -11.65 -10.50 26.85
C GLY A 509 -12.59 -11.53 27.54
N ARG A 510 -12.41 -12.84 27.31
CA ARG A 510 -13.29 -13.90 27.84
C ARG A 510 -12.69 -14.79 28.93
N VAL A 511 -11.42 -14.61 29.33
CA VAL A 511 -10.74 -15.57 30.25
C VAL A 511 -11.06 -15.34 31.75
N ASN A 512 -11.84 -14.32 32.12
CA ASN A 512 -12.12 -14.00 33.54
C ASN A 512 -13.60 -14.16 33.96
N SER A 513 -14.22 -15.30 33.68
CA SER A 513 -15.55 -15.62 34.26
C SER A 513 -15.67 -17.01 34.90
N ASP A 514 -14.59 -17.78 35.03
CA ASP A 514 -14.58 -18.98 35.88
C ASP A 514 -13.36 -18.98 36.80
N GLY A 515 -13.57 -18.40 37.98
CA GLY A 515 -12.60 -18.42 39.06
C GLY A 515 -12.47 -19.83 39.65
N LYS A 516 -11.52 -20.63 39.17
CA LYS A 516 -10.82 -21.62 39.98
C LYS A 516 -9.33 -21.59 39.67
N ARG A 517 -8.57 -20.96 40.56
CA ARG A 517 -7.12 -21.12 40.65
C ARG A 517 -6.81 -22.54 41.15
N HIS A 518 -6.22 -23.38 40.31
CA HIS A 518 -5.43 -24.50 40.81
C HIS A 518 -3.95 -24.25 40.49
N ALA A 519 -3.14 -24.30 41.55
CA ALA A 519 -1.70 -24.18 41.53
C ALA A 519 -1.04 -25.37 40.79
N PRO A 520 0.22 -25.24 40.31
CA PRO A 520 0.85 -26.25 39.49
C PRO A 520 1.40 -27.39 40.36
N HIS A 521 0.99 -28.63 40.08
CA HIS A 521 1.68 -29.82 40.55
C HIS A 521 2.54 -30.40 39.42
N SER A 522 3.81 -30.60 39.75
CA SER A 522 4.81 -31.36 39.01
C SER A 522 4.51 -32.86 39.00
N GLY A 523 4.71 -33.54 37.86
CA GLY A 523 4.74 -35.00 37.80
C GLY A 523 4.39 -35.60 36.44
N ASP A 524 5.43 -35.75 35.62
CA ASP A 524 5.79 -36.82 34.67
C ASP A 524 4.79 -37.76 33.93
N THR A 525 5.29 -38.14 32.75
CA THR A 525 5.06 -39.33 31.87
C THR A 525 3.87 -39.48 30.90
N SER A 526 4.26 -39.42 29.61
CA SER A 526 3.91 -40.31 28.49
C SER A 526 2.45 -40.51 28.05
N GLY A 527 2.18 -40.10 26.80
CA GLY A 527 1.00 -40.54 26.04
C GLY A 527 0.91 -39.81 24.69
N GLU A 528 1.16 -40.54 23.62
CA GLU A 528 1.12 -40.09 22.22
C GLU A 528 -0.21 -39.43 21.84
N ASN A 529 -0.13 -38.25 21.22
CA ASN A 529 -1.02 -37.81 20.14
C ASN A 529 -0.39 -36.56 19.51
N SER A 530 0.31 -36.76 18.40
CA SER A 530 0.95 -35.71 17.61
C SER A 530 -0.09 -34.80 16.95
N PRO A 531 -0.12 -33.48 17.22
CA PRO A 531 -0.87 -32.54 16.42
C PRO A 531 -0.07 -32.20 15.15
N GLU A 532 -0.71 -32.37 14.00
CA GLU A 532 -0.20 -31.94 12.69
C GLU A 532 0.19 -30.44 12.67
N PRO A 533 1.14 -30.03 11.81
CA PRO A 533 1.71 -28.69 11.85
C PRO A 533 0.74 -27.60 11.41
N LEU A 534 0.44 -26.72 12.37
CA LEU A 534 -0.46 -25.56 12.34
C LEU A 534 0.07 -24.37 11.49
N MET A 535 0.45 -24.60 10.22
CA MET A 535 1.15 -23.61 9.37
C MET A 535 0.60 -23.47 7.93
N SER A 536 -0.72 -23.44 7.73
CA SER A 536 -1.30 -23.16 6.39
C SER A 536 -2.44 -22.11 6.34
N LEU A 537 -2.99 -21.67 7.47
CA LEU A 537 -4.24 -20.86 7.50
C LEU A 537 -4.05 -19.34 7.70
N LEU A 538 -2.86 -18.81 7.44
CA LEU A 538 -2.55 -17.36 7.42
C LEU A 538 -1.79 -16.91 6.16
N SER A 539 -1.98 -17.64 5.06
CA SER A 539 -1.30 -17.47 3.76
C SER A 539 -2.06 -16.54 2.83
#